data_AF-A0A7V9QHK3-F1
#
_entry.id   AF-A0A7V9QHK3-F1
#
_cell.length_a   1.000
_cell.length_b   1.000
_cell.length_c   1.000
_cell.angle_alpha   90.00
_cell.angle_beta   90.00
_cell.angle_gamma   90.00
#
_symmetry.space_group_name_H-M   'P 1'
#
loop_
_entity.id
_entity.type
_entity.pdbx_description
1 polymer ?
#
loop_
_entity_poly.entity_id
_entity_poly.type
_entity_poly.pdbx_seq_one_letter_code
_entity_poly.pdbx_strand_id
1 'polypeptide(L)'
;MRPPRGRRFYLLVTLAVAALHSAIFLSIWGALMAHGDFYGSRAPRSPALEYLADVLAAPLFYIPEHWWLALRPVLDDSAILILQAILNGVVWGAAVASLLYYQRRRLDRKQRSMSRGHS
;
A
#
# COMPACT_ATOMS: atom_id res chain seq x y z
N MET A 1 17.31 16.18 -18.73
CA MET A 1 15.90 16.12 -19.20
C MET A 1 14.97 16.18 -18.00
N ARG A 2 14.11 17.20 -17.87
CA ARG A 2 13.13 17.27 -16.76
C ARG A 2 11.96 16.33 -17.06
N PRO A 3 11.62 15.35 -16.21
CA PRO A 3 10.48 14.49 -16.48
C PRO A 3 9.20 15.32 -16.63
N PRO A 4 8.28 14.91 -17.52
CA PRO A 4 7.02 15.61 -17.72
C PRO A 4 6.32 15.79 -16.37
N ARG A 5 5.74 16.97 -16.12
CA ARG A 5 5.16 17.36 -14.80
C ARG A 5 4.23 16.29 -14.22
N GLY A 6 3.49 15.57 -15.06
CA GLY A 6 2.62 14.45 -14.65
C GLY A 6 3.36 13.23 -14.08
N ARG A 7 4.56 12.91 -14.58
CA ARG A 7 5.38 11.79 -14.07
C ARG A 7 5.93 12.09 -12.68
N ARG A 8 6.36 13.33 -12.42
CA ARG A 8 6.82 13.75 -11.09
C ARG A 8 5.69 13.68 -10.06
N PHE A 9 4.52 14.20 -10.41
CA PHE A 9 3.34 14.14 -9.55
C PHE A 9 2.95 12.68 -9.23
N TYR A 10 2.91 11.81 -10.25
CA TYR A 10 2.60 10.39 -10.05
C TYR A 10 3.57 9.71 -9.07
N LEU A 11 4.88 9.92 -9.26
CA LEU A 11 5.90 9.35 -8.38
C LEU A 11 5.79 9.89 -6.94
N LEU A 12 5.57 11.19 -6.77
CA LEU A 12 5.41 11.80 -5.45
C LEU A 12 4.20 11.24 -4.71
N VAL A 13 3.05 11.14 -5.39
CA VAL A 13 1.84 10.54 -4.81
C VAL A 13 2.09 9.08 -4.44
N THR A 14 2.70 8.31 -5.35
CA THR A 14 3.02 6.90 -5.11
C THR A 14 3.88 6.75 -3.86
N LEU A 15 4.97 7.53 -3.74
CA LEU A 15 5.87 7.48 -2.59
C LEU A 15 5.21 7.93 -1.29
N ALA A 16 4.41 9.00 -1.33
CA ALA A 16 3.71 9.51 -0.15
C ALA A 16 2.70 8.49 0.40
N VAL A 17 1.88 7.91 -0.49
CA VAL A 17 0.93 6.86 -0.11
C VAL A 17 1.65 5.60 0.34
N ALA A 18 2.74 5.21 -0.33
CA ALA A 18 3.52 4.04 0.06
C ALA A 18 4.11 4.19 1.46
N ALA A 19 4.69 5.35 1.78
CA ALA A 19 5.24 5.62 3.11
C ALA A 19 4.14 5.59 4.18
N LEU A 20 3.02 6.28 3.94
CA LEU A 20 1.90 6.32 4.88
C LEU A 20 1.29 4.92 5.09
N HIS A 21 1.05 4.18 4.00
CA HIS A 21 0.52 2.83 4.05
C HIS A 21 1.46 1.88 4.81
N SER A 22 2.76 1.92 4.51
CA SER A 22 3.75 1.06 5.19
C SER A 22 3.78 1.33 6.70
N ALA A 23 3.72 2.60 7.10
CA ALA A 23 3.69 2.98 8.51
C ALA A 23 2.42 2.49 9.23
N ILE A 24 1.25 2.63 8.61
CA ILE A 24 -0.03 2.15 9.15
C ILE A 24 -0.02 0.63 9.26
N PHE A 25 0.40 -0.06 8.20
CA PHE A 25 0.45 -1.51 8.15
C PHE A 25 1.39 -2.10 9.22
N LEU A 26 2.61 -1.56 9.35
CA LEU A 26 3.55 -1.97 10.39
C LEU A 26 3.02 -1.69 11.80
N SER A 27 2.31 -0.57 11.99
CA SER A 27 1.71 -0.25 13.30
C SER A 27 0.60 -1.25 13.68
N ILE A 28 -0.28 -1.60 12.74
CA ILE A 28 -1.34 -2.59 12.96
C ILE A 28 -0.73 -3.96 13.23
N TRP A 29 0.27 -4.36 12.45
CA TRP A 29 0.93 -5.65 12.62
C TRP A 29 1.70 -5.73 13.94
N GLY A 30 2.42 -4.67 14.30
CA GLY A 30 3.09 -4.53 15.59
C GLY A 30 2.10 -4.62 16.75
N ALA A 31 0.93 -4.00 16.63
CA ALA A 31 -0.14 -4.15 17.62
C ALA A 31 -0.62 -5.60 17.71
N LEU A 32 -0.89 -6.29 16.59
CA LEU A 32 -1.28 -7.70 16.59
C LEU A 32 -0.25 -8.62 17.25
N MET A 33 1.05 -8.39 16.99
CA MET A 33 2.15 -9.16 17.58
C MET A 33 2.35 -8.84 19.07
N ALA A 34 2.27 -7.57 19.46
CA ALA A 34 2.37 -7.16 20.86
C ALA A 34 1.25 -7.76 21.72
N HIS A 35 0.04 -7.93 21.15
CA HIS A 35 -1.07 -8.62 21.79
C HIS A 35 -0.95 -10.16 21.73
N GLY A 36 -0.11 -10.70 20.84
CA GLY A 36 0.12 -12.13 20.67
C GLY A 36 1.15 -12.71 21.66
N ASP A 37 2.26 -12.01 21.88
CA ASP A 37 3.45 -12.62 22.51
C ASP A 37 3.95 -11.93 23.79
N PHE A 38 3.65 -10.65 24.04
CA PHE A 38 4.38 -9.89 25.08
C PHE A 38 3.84 -9.98 26.51
N TYR A 39 2.62 -10.49 26.73
CA TYR A 39 2.00 -10.46 28.07
C TYR A 39 1.46 -11.80 28.60
N GLY A 40 1.57 -12.91 27.85
CA GLY A 40 0.97 -14.18 28.26
C GLY A 40 -0.56 -14.12 28.48
N SER A 41 -1.19 -12.99 28.15
CA SER A 41 -2.61 -12.77 28.27
C SER A 41 -3.25 -13.04 26.91
N ARG A 42 -4.22 -13.96 26.90
CA ARG A 42 -5.16 -14.16 25.78
C ARG A 42 -6.10 -12.95 25.70
N ALA A 43 -5.55 -11.75 25.48
CA ALA A 43 -6.39 -10.61 25.16
C ALA A 43 -7.16 -10.97 23.88
N PRO A 44 -8.49 -10.80 23.85
CA PRO A 44 -9.26 -11.16 22.68
C PRO A 44 -8.75 -10.34 21.48
N ARG A 45 -8.24 -11.04 20.46
CA ARG A 45 -7.86 -10.42 19.20
C ARG A 45 -9.10 -9.74 18.63
N SER A 46 -9.03 -8.43 18.40
CA SER A 46 -10.15 -7.70 17.82
C SER A 46 -10.34 -8.19 16.38
N PRO A 47 -11.50 -8.77 16.02
CA PRO A 47 -11.76 -9.23 14.65
C PRO A 47 -11.63 -8.10 13.63
N ALA A 48 -11.88 -6.85 14.07
CA ALA A 48 -11.71 -5.68 13.23
C ALA A 48 -10.25 -5.40 12.88
N LEU A 49 -9.30 -5.64 13.80
CA LEU A 49 -7.87 -5.45 13.52
C LEU A 49 -7.33 -6.51 12.57
N GLU A 50 -7.78 -7.76 12.73
CA GLU A 50 -7.45 -8.85 11.80
C GLU A 50 -7.99 -8.55 10.39
N TYR A 51 -9.27 -8.20 10.29
CA TYR A 51 -9.88 -7.83 9.01
C TYR A 51 -9.18 -6.62 8.35
N LEU A 52 -8.80 -5.61 9.13
CA LEU A 52 -8.02 -4.47 8.61
C LEU A 52 -6.64 -4.90 8.12
N ALA A 53 -5.94 -5.77 8.86
CA ALA A 53 -4.65 -6.30 8.44
C ALA A 53 -4.78 -7.08 7.13
N ASP A 54 -5.80 -7.92 6.99
CA ASP A 54 -6.07 -8.70 5.77
C ASP A 54 -6.37 -7.81 4.56
N VAL A 55 -7.26 -6.82 4.73
CA VAL A 55 -7.59 -5.88 3.64
C VAL A 55 -6.37 -5.08 3.22
N LEU A 56 -5.57 -4.61 4.18
CA LEU A 56 -4.36 -3.86 3.88
C LEU A 56 -3.30 -4.76 3.23
N ALA A 57 -3.15 -6.01 3.67
CA ALA A 57 -2.26 -7.01 3.10
C ALA A 57 -2.74 -7.59 1.76
N ALA A 58 -3.95 -7.25 1.30
CA ALA A 58 -4.59 -7.92 0.17
C ALA A 58 -3.73 -8.11 -1.09
N PRO A 59 -2.91 -7.13 -1.53
CA PRO A 59 -2.00 -7.33 -2.66
C PRO A 59 -0.92 -8.39 -2.44
N LEU A 60 -0.49 -8.60 -1.19
CA LEU A 60 0.51 -9.59 -0.82
C LEU A 60 -0.04 -11.01 -0.73
N PHE A 61 -1.36 -11.22 -0.57
CA PHE A 61 -1.95 -12.58 -0.58
C PHE A 61 -1.69 -13.32 -1.90
N TYR A 62 -1.41 -12.60 -2.98
CA TYR A 62 -1.04 -13.20 -4.27
C TYR A 62 0.41 -13.65 -4.34
N ILE A 63 1.25 -13.28 -3.37
CA ILE A 63 2.63 -13.76 -3.28
C ILE A 63 2.60 -15.10 -2.53
N PRO A 64 2.97 -16.22 -3.19
CA PRO A 64 2.88 -17.53 -2.55
C PRO A 64 3.81 -17.61 -1.33
N GLU A 65 3.33 -18.27 -0.28
CA GLU A 65 4.05 -18.42 1.00
C GLU A 65 5.47 -18.97 0.84
N HIS A 66 5.70 -19.87 -0.14
CA HIS A 66 7.01 -20.45 -0.42
C HIS A 66 8.08 -19.42 -0.83
N TRP A 67 7.69 -18.27 -1.38
CA TRP A 67 8.64 -17.20 -1.70
C TRP A 67 9.16 -16.52 -0.44
N TRP A 68 8.31 -16.34 0.58
CA TRP A 68 8.72 -15.78 1.86
C TRP A 68 9.57 -16.76 2.65
N LEU A 69 9.21 -18.05 2.61
CA LEU A 69 10.01 -19.12 3.22
C LEU A 69 11.40 -19.23 2.60
N ALA A 70 11.53 -18.97 1.29
CA ALA A 70 12.83 -18.96 0.61
C ALA A 70 13.75 -17.79 1.04
N LEU A 71 13.19 -16.72 1.61
CA LEU A 71 13.95 -15.55 2.09
C LEU A 71 14.42 -15.69 3.54
N ARG A 72 13.81 -16.57 4.35
CA ARG A 72 14.18 -16.82 5.75
C ARG A 72 15.64 -17.18 6.03
N PRO A 73 16.39 -17.85 5.13
CA PRO A 73 17.81 -18.11 5.37
C PRO A 73 18.68 -16.84 5.32
N VAL A 74 18.17 -15.75 4.73
CA VAL A 74 18.92 -14.52 4.46
C VAL A 74 18.37 -13.33 5.26
N LEU A 75 17.08 -13.34 5.57
CA LEU A 75 16.38 -12.27 6.26
C LEU A 75 15.70 -12.82 7.52
N ASP A 76 15.80 -12.08 8.62
CA ASP A 76 15.01 -12.38 9.81
C ASP A 76 13.52 -12.08 9.58
N ASP A 77 12.66 -12.65 10.43
CA ASP A 77 11.21 -12.51 10.28
C ASP A 77 10.77 -11.02 10.34
N SER A 78 11.51 -10.17 11.07
CA SER A 78 11.29 -8.72 11.11
C SER A 78 11.63 -8.03 9.79
N ALA A 79 12.75 -8.36 9.14
CA ALA A 79 13.08 -7.80 7.83
C ALA A 79 12.13 -8.29 6.74
N ILE A 80 11.67 -9.54 6.78
CA ILE A 80 10.64 -10.05 5.87
C ILE A 80 9.35 -9.23 6.01
N LEU A 81 8.94 -8.93 7.25
CA LEU A 81 7.77 -8.08 7.52
C LEU A 81 7.94 -6.65 6.96
N ILE A 82 9.09 -6.04 7.21
CA ILE A 82 9.39 -4.69 6.70
C ILE A 82 9.36 -4.69 5.17
N LEU A 83 9.95 -5.71 4.54
CA LEU A 83 9.95 -5.86 3.08
C LEU A 83 8.52 -6.01 2.55
N GLN A 84 7.70 -6.84 3.19
CA GLN A 84 6.28 -6.98 2.87
C GLN A 84 5.55 -5.63 2.97
N ALA A 85 5.72 -4.90 4.07
CA ALA A 85 5.11 -3.60 4.27
C ALA A 85 5.48 -2.59 3.16
N ILE A 86 6.76 -2.54 2.79
CA ILE A 86 7.27 -1.67 1.72
C ILE A 86 6.66 -2.06 0.38
N LEU A 87 6.73 -3.33 0.00
CA LEU A 87 6.19 -3.82 -1.27
C LEU A 87 4.69 -3.52 -1.39
N ASN A 88 3.95 -3.79 -0.32
CA ASN A 88 2.53 -3.53 -0.25
C ASN A 88 2.19 -2.03 -0.34
N GLY A 89 2.95 -1.20 0.38
CA GLY A 89 2.84 0.25 0.29
C GLY A 89 3.08 0.76 -1.14
N VAL A 90 4.09 0.23 -1.84
CA VAL A 90 4.37 0.60 -3.24
C VAL A 90 3.21 0.21 -4.16
N VAL A 91 2.62 -0.98 -3.99
CA VAL A 91 1.47 -1.42 -4.79
C VAL A 91 0.26 -0.50 -4.56
N TRP A 92 -0.10 -0.23 -3.31
CA TRP A 92 -1.19 0.69 -2.99
C TRP A 92 -0.92 2.12 -3.47
N GLY A 93 0.32 2.60 -3.32
CA GLY A 93 0.73 3.89 -3.84
C GLY A 93 0.56 3.99 -5.35
N ALA A 94 0.97 2.96 -6.09
CA ALA A 94 0.80 2.91 -7.54
C ALA A 94 -0.69 2.83 -7.93
N ALA A 95 -1.51 2.07 -7.20
CA ALA A 95 -2.95 1.97 -7.43
C ALA A 95 -3.65 3.33 -7.25
N VAL A 96 -3.40 4.02 -6.14
CA VAL A 96 -3.97 5.36 -5.87
C VAL A 96 -3.48 6.38 -6.89
N ALA A 97 -2.18 6.41 -7.18
CA ALA A 97 -1.63 7.33 -8.17
C ALA A 97 -2.23 7.11 -9.57
N SER A 98 -2.48 5.85 -9.95
CA SER A 98 -3.11 5.48 -11.22
C SER A 98 -4.57 5.92 -11.28
N LEU A 99 -5.32 5.75 -10.18
CA LEU A 99 -6.70 6.22 -10.06
C LEU A 99 -6.78 7.75 -10.21
N LEU A 100 -5.94 8.49 -9.48
CA LEU A 100 -5.91 9.95 -9.55
C LEU A 100 -5.51 10.44 -10.95
N TYR A 101 -4.54 9.77 -11.58
CA TYR A 101 -4.14 10.08 -12.95
C TYR A 101 -5.27 9.87 -13.95
N TYR A 102 -6.02 8.77 -13.79
CA TYR A 102 -7.16 8.45 -14.64
C TYR A 102 -8.30 9.46 -14.48
N GLN A 103 -8.64 9.82 -13.23
CA GLN A 103 -9.67 10.82 -12.94
C GLN A 103 -9.33 12.18 -13.55
N ARG A 104 -8.07 12.63 -13.42
CA ARG A 104 -7.61 13.89 -14.01
C ARG A 104 -7.78 13.90 -15.53
N ARG A 105 -7.38 12.82 -16.21
CA ARG A 105 -7.59 12.69 -17.67
C ARG A 105 -9.07 12.70 -18.06
N ARG A 106 -9.95 12.10 -17.25
CA ARG A 106 -11.41 12.14 -17.50
C ARG A 106 -11.96 13.56 -17.40
N LEU A 107 -11.54 14.33 -16.40
CA LEU A 107 -11.97 15.72 -16.21
C LEU A 107 -11.48 16.62 -17.35
N ASP A 108 -10.21 16.50 -17.74
CA ASP A 108 -9.64 17.26 -18.85
C ASP A 108 -10.37 16.98 -20.18
N ARG A 109 -10.75 15.72 -20.42
CA ARG A 109 -11.54 15.33 -21.61
C ARG A 109 -12.95 15.95 -21.59
N LYS A 110 -13.63 15.93 -20.44
CA LYS A 110 -14.96 16.54 -20.28
C LYS A 110 -14.94 18.06 -20.49
N GLN A 111 -13.91 18.76 -20.00
CA GLN A 111 -13.77 20.21 -20.24
C GLN A 111 -13.57 20.53 -21.72
N ARG A 112 -12.74 19.76 -22.43
CA ARG A 112 -12.49 19.98 -23.87
C ARG A 112 -13.70 19.67 -24.76
N SER A 113 -14.57 18.73 -24.36
CA SER A 113 -15.82 18.49 -25.09
C SER A 113 -16.83 19.61 -24.87
N MET A 114 -16.91 20.17 -23.66
CA MET A 114 -17.79 21.31 -23.37
C MET A 114 -17.35 22.58 -24.10
N SER A 115 -16.05 22.85 -24.21
CA SER A 115 -15.53 24.03 -24.92
C SER A 115 -15.71 23.97 -26.44
N ARG A 116 -15.85 22.78 -27.03
CA ARG A 116 -16.03 22.60 -28.49
C ARG A 116 -17.49 22.62 -28.93
N GLY A 117 -18.44 22.41 -28.04
CA GLY A 117 -19.88 22.45 -28.35
C GLY A 117 -20.50 23.85 -28.32
N HIS A 118 -19.70 24.89 -28.02
CA HIS A 118 -20.13 26.30 -27.98
C HIS A 118 -19.48 27.14 -29.10
N SER A 119 -18.84 26.50 -30.09
CA SER A 119 -18.26 27.13 -31.28
C SER A 119 -19.05 26.70 -32.50
#